data_AF-A0A533Q7D8-F1
#
_entry.id   AF-A0A533Q7D8-F1
#
_cell.length_a   1.000
_cell.length_b   1.000
_cell.length_c   1.000
_cell.angle_alpha   90.00
_cell.angle_beta   90.00
_cell.angle_gamma   90.00
#
_symmetry.space_group_name_H-M   'P 1'
#
loop_
_entity.id
_entity.type
_entity.pdbx_description
1 polymer ?
#
loop_
_entity_poly.entity_id
_entity_poly.type
_entity_poly.pdbx_seq_one_letter_code
_entity_poly.pdbx_strand_id
1 'polypeptide(L)'
;MIHFISEQKYFGNTLLDYLISVGIIIVLVLTIRVLKGIIQKRLKAWIENTKIVIDDVIISGIEKFIIPLLYFCAFYFGLTYLDLSTSVAKIFHSALVIIVAFFIIRFTVVVTHYVFKYYWEKRVGDKESMRNLRGISTIVTIVVWGLGLLFLLDNLDFRISAIITGLGIGGVAVAFAAQAVLSDFFWLLRDIF
;
A
#
# COMPACT_ATOMS: atom_id res chain seq x y z
N MET A 1 36.14 20.27 26.81
CA MET A 1 35.72 18.88 26.55
C MET A 1 34.61 18.76 25.51
N ILE A 2 33.66 19.71 25.43
CA ILE A 2 32.61 19.74 24.40
C ILE A 2 33.16 20.07 22.99
N HIS A 3 34.24 20.85 22.91
CA HIS A 3 34.88 21.23 21.64
C HIS A 3 35.66 20.11 20.93
N PHE A 4 36.11 19.06 21.65
CA PHE A 4 36.95 17.99 21.07
C PHE A 4 36.13 16.91 20.36
N ILE A 5 34.82 16.83 20.65
CA ILE A 5 33.87 15.90 20.02
C ILE A 5 33.39 16.46 18.65
N SER A 6 33.68 17.73 18.36
CA SER A 6 33.26 18.44 17.14
C SER A 6 34.08 18.11 15.89
N GLU A 7 35.22 17.43 16.01
CA GLU A 7 36.17 17.28 14.88
C GLU A 7 36.33 15.85 14.36
N GLN A 8 35.71 14.84 14.99
CA GLN A 8 35.67 13.50 14.40
C GLN A 8 34.45 13.33 13.50
N LYS A 9 34.62 13.72 12.24
CA LYS A 9 33.68 13.43 11.16
C LYS A 9 33.73 11.95 10.82
N TYR A 10 32.83 11.15 11.37
CA TYR A 10 32.52 9.83 10.83
C TYR A 10 31.47 10.00 9.73
N PHE A 11 31.79 9.59 8.50
CA PHE A 11 30.89 9.75 7.34
C PHE A 11 30.35 11.18 7.13
N GLY A 12 31.15 12.21 7.44
CA GLY A 12 30.79 13.61 7.22
C GLY A 12 29.93 14.28 8.29
N ASN A 13 29.40 13.52 9.27
CA ASN A 13 28.51 14.01 10.32
C ASN A 13 29.22 14.07 11.68
N THR A 14 28.80 15.00 12.54
CA THR A 14 29.29 15.08 13.92
C THR A 14 28.55 14.09 14.82
N LEU A 15 29.16 13.70 15.94
CA LEU A 15 28.50 12.88 16.97
C LEU A 15 27.20 13.52 17.50
N LEU A 16 27.09 14.85 17.44
CA LEU A 16 25.86 15.57 17.79
C LEU A 16 24.74 15.34 16.76
N ASP A 17 25.05 15.25 15.48
CA ASP A 17 24.04 15.01 14.42
C ASP A 17 23.43 13.60 14.53
N TYR A 18 24.25 12.62 14.90
CA TYR A 18 23.76 11.28 15.25
C TYR A 18 22.86 11.30 16.50
N LEU A 19 23.19 12.09 17.53
CA LEU A 19 22.34 12.22 18.70
C LEU A 19 21.00 12.91 18.39
N ILE A 20 21.01 13.97 17.58
CA ILE A 20 19.81 14.70 17.19
C ILE A 20 18.89 13.82 16.33
N SER A 21 19.43 13.07 15.37
CA SER A 21 18.63 12.15 14.55
C SER A 21 17.95 11.05 15.37
N VAL A 22 18.68 10.44 16.31
CA VAL A 22 18.09 9.46 17.24
C VAL A 22 17.01 10.13 18.09
N GLY A 23 17.23 11.36 18.55
CA GLY A 23 16.22 12.17 19.25
C GLY A 23 14.95 12.36 18.41
N ILE A 24 15.09 12.75 17.14
CA ILE A 24 13.97 12.92 16.20
C ILE A 24 13.21 11.60 16.02
N ILE A 25 13.92 10.49 15.80
CA ILE A 25 13.30 9.16 15.65
C ILE A 25 12.51 8.81 16.91
N ILE A 26 13.09 8.99 18.09
CA ILE A 26 12.41 8.71 19.37
C ILE A 26 11.14 9.55 19.50
N VAL A 27 11.22 10.86 19.24
CA VAL A 27 10.05 11.76 19.32
C VAL A 27 8.96 11.36 18.34
N LEU A 28 9.30 11.04 17.09
CA LEU A 28 8.34 10.58 16.08
C LEU A 28 7.72 9.23 16.45
N VAL A 29 8.51 8.27 16.90
CA VAL A 29 8.05 6.94 17.36
C VAL A 29 7.10 7.07 18.55
N LEU A 30 7.43 7.93 19.52
CA LEU A 30 6.57 8.21 20.67
C LEU A 30 5.27 8.87 20.22
N THR A 31 5.34 9.85 19.31
CA THR A 31 4.18 10.53 18.73
C THR A 31 3.25 9.52 18.04
N ILE A 32 3.79 8.64 17.20
CA ILE A 32 3.03 7.58 16.53
C ILE A 32 2.38 6.63 17.56
N ARG A 33 3.12 6.26 18.62
CA ARG A 33 2.59 5.37 19.68
C ARG A 33 1.44 6.01 20.45
N VAL A 34 1.55 7.31 20.77
CA VAL A 34 0.48 8.08 21.42
C VAL A 34 -0.73 8.23 20.49
N LEU A 35 -0.51 8.65 19.24
CA LEU A 35 -1.56 8.77 18.23
C LEU A 35 -2.29 7.45 18.00
N LYS A 36 -1.56 6.33 17.90
CA LYS A 36 -2.15 4.98 17.82
C LYS A 36 -3.10 4.73 18.99
N GLY A 37 -2.66 4.99 20.23
CA GLY A 37 -3.49 4.79 21.42
C GLY A 37 -4.74 5.67 21.42
N ILE A 38 -4.63 6.92 20.96
CA ILE A 38 -5.76 7.86 20.86
C ILE A 38 -6.73 7.41 19.76
N ILE A 39 -6.22 7.10 18.56
CA ILE A 39 -7.01 6.67 17.41
C ILE A 39 -7.75 5.38 17.75
N GLN A 40 -7.10 4.37 18.31
CA GLN A 40 -7.75 3.12 18.70
C GLN A 40 -8.87 3.34 19.72
N LYS A 41 -8.67 4.20 20.73
CA LYS A 41 -9.71 4.51 21.72
C LYS A 41 -10.88 5.27 21.11
N ARG A 42 -10.62 6.32 20.32
CA ARG A 42 -11.67 7.12 19.68
C ARG A 42 -12.44 6.32 18.63
N LEU A 43 -11.73 5.52 17.84
CA LEU A 43 -12.31 4.71 16.78
C LEU A 43 -13.21 3.62 17.39
N LYS A 44 -12.78 2.91 18.45
CA LYS A 44 -13.64 1.97 19.18
C LYS A 44 -14.90 2.63 19.75
N ALA A 45 -14.77 3.79 20.39
CA ALA A 45 -15.92 4.53 20.94
C ALA A 45 -16.90 5.03 19.85
N TRP A 46 -16.41 5.35 18.66
CA TRP A 46 -17.24 5.72 17.51
C TRP A 46 -17.98 4.50 16.92
N ILE A 47 -17.31 3.35 16.88
CA ILE A 47 -17.83 2.12 16.30
C ILE A 47 -18.90 1.48 17.18
N GLU A 48 -18.77 1.55 18.51
CA GLU A 48 -19.83 1.08 19.42
C GLU A 48 -21.16 1.82 19.20
N ASN A 49 -21.11 3.05 18.68
CA ASN A 49 -22.29 3.86 18.35
C ASN A 49 -22.77 3.69 16.90
N THR A 50 -22.04 2.95 16.06
CA THR A 50 -22.28 2.89 14.61
C THR A 50 -22.35 1.43 14.13
N LYS A 51 -23.52 0.98 13.65
CA LYS A 51 -23.71 -0.40 13.11
C LYS A 51 -23.20 -0.55 11.66
N ILE A 52 -22.11 0.11 11.26
CA ILE A 52 -21.67 0.15 9.86
C ILE A 52 -20.51 -0.82 9.64
N VAL A 53 -20.69 -1.74 8.69
CA VAL A 53 -19.72 -2.79 8.35
C VAL A 53 -18.37 -2.24 7.83
N ILE A 54 -18.32 -0.97 7.39
CA ILE A 54 -17.10 -0.30 6.92
C ILE A 54 -16.05 -0.13 8.03
N ASP A 55 -16.46 -0.20 9.30
CA ASP A 55 -15.65 0.11 10.48
C ASP A 55 -14.45 -0.84 10.64
N ASP A 56 -14.63 -2.14 10.36
CA ASP A 56 -13.57 -3.15 10.48
C ASP A 56 -12.45 -2.96 9.43
N VAL A 57 -12.80 -2.48 8.23
CA VAL A 57 -11.81 -2.20 7.16
C VAL A 57 -10.96 -1.01 7.53
N ILE A 58 -11.57 0.03 8.10
CA ILE A 58 -10.85 1.24 8.48
C ILE A 58 -9.88 0.93 9.63
N ILE A 59 -10.33 0.23 10.68
CA ILE A 59 -9.45 -0.17 11.79
C ILE A 59 -8.31 -1.05 11.27
N SER A 60 -8.66 -2.14 10.57
CA SER A 60 -7.66 -3.10 10.10
C SER A 60 -6.73 -2.48 9.07
N GLY A 61 -7.22 -1.53 8.28
CA GLY A 61 -6.44 -0.77 7.31
C GLY A 61 -5.42 0.13 7.98
N ILE A 62 -5.85 0.91 8.98
CA ILE A 62 -4.96 1.77 9.76
C ILE A 62 -3.89 0.93 10.47
N GLU A 63 -4.31 -0.15 11.15
CA GLU A 63 -3.39 -0.96 11.94
C GLU A 63 -2.38 -1.75 11.11
N LYS A 64 -2.82 -2.30 9.98
CA LYS A 64 -1.97 -3.17 9.15
C LYS A 64 -1.15 -2.42 8.11
N PHE A 65 -1.59 -1.24 7.67
CA PHE A 65 -0.91 -0.51 6.60
C PHE A 65 -0.39 0.86 7.04
N ILE A 66 -1.22 1.71 7.65
CA ILE A 66 -0.82 3.09 7.99
C ILE A 66 0.18 3.12 9.14
N ILE A 67 -0.02 2.33 10.20
CA ILE A 67 0.88 2.36 11.36
C ILE A 67 2.30 1.89 11.00
N PRO A 68 2.51 0.73 10.33
CA PRO A 68 3.84 0.33 9.90
C PRO A 68 4.48 1.36 8.96
N LEU A 69 3.70 1.96 8.06
CA LEU A 69 4.19 2.98 7.15
C LEU A 69 4.67 4.23 7.88
N LEU A 70 3.91 4.71 8.87
CA LEU A 70 4.31 5.85 9.70
C LEU A 70 5.62 5.59 10.45
N TYR A 71 5.81 4.38 10.98
CA TYR A 71 7.08 4.01 11.62
C TYR A 71 8.24 4.04 10.63
N PHE A 72 8.03 3.56 9.40
CA PHE A 72 9.04 3.61 8.36
C PHE A 72 9.36 5.06 7.95
N CYS A 73 8.35 5.91 7.78
CA CYS A 73 8.54 7.33 7.51
C CYS A 73 9.30 8.04 8.64
N ALA A 74 8.99 7.74 9.91
CA ALA A 74 9.69 8.31 11.05
C ALA A 74 11.19 7.97 11.02
N PHE A 75 11.52 6.72 10.67
CA PHE A 75 12.89 6.28 10.50
C PHE A 75 13.58 6.98 9.32
N TYR A 76 12.89 7.09 8.18
CA TYR A 76 13.39 7.78 6.99
C TYR A 76 13.69 9.27 7.26
N PHE A 77 12.77 9.99 7.91
CA PHE A 77 12.97 11.39 8.26
C PHE A 77 14.12 11.58 9.24
N GLY A 78 14.27 10.68 10.22
CA GLY A 78 15.41 10.69 11.13
C GLY A 78 16.75 10.51 10.42
N LEU A 79 16.79 9.61 9.42
CA LEU A 79 17.99 9.37 8.61
C LEU A 79 18.31 10.51 7.64
N THR A 80 17.28 11.19 7.10
CA THR A 80 17.46 12.32 6.19
C THR A 80 18.04 13.55 6.89
N TYR A 81 17.95 13.61 8.23
CA TYR A 81 18.64 14.63 9.03
C TYR A 81 20.16 14.49 8.99
N LEU A 82 20.70 13.29 8.71
CA LEU A 82 22.13 13.11 8.52
C LEU A 82 22.51 13.54 7.11
N ASP A 83 23.69 14.14 6.97
CA ASP A 83 24.35 14.31 5.68
C ASP A 83 24.76 12.93 5.14
N LEU A 84 23.82 12.28 4.44
CA LEU A 84 24.05 11.02 3.76
C LEU A 84 24.64 11.30 2.38
N SER A 85 25.59 10.46 1.96
CA SER A 85 26.09 10.52 0.59
C SER A 85 24.94 10.31 -0.41
N THR A 86 25.05 10.94 -1.59
CA THR A 86 24.00 10.92 -2.61
C THR A 86 23.58 9.50 -3.02
N SER A 87 24.48 8.52 -2.98
CA SER A 87 24.17 7.11 -3.26
C SER A 87 23.32 6.47 -2.18
N VAL A 88 23.62 6.76 -0.90
CA VAL A 88 22.86 6.22 0.24
C VAL A 88 21.47 6.84 0.28
N ALA A 89 21.36 8.16 0.07
CA ALA A 89 20.08 8.85 -0.01
C ALA A 89 19.17 8.28 -1.12
N LYS A 90 19.72 7.97 -2.30
CA LYS A 90 18.98 7.31 -3.38
C LYS A 90 18.45 5.93 -2.99
N ILE A 91 19.29 5.08 -2.37
CA ILE A 91 18.87 3.75 -1.91
C ILE A 91 17.73 3.86 -0.90
N PHE A 92 17.82 4.78 0.06
CA PHE A 92 16.76 5.00 1.05
C PHE A 92 15.47 5.52 0.41
N HIS A 93 15.58 6.44 -0.56
CA HIS A 93 14.42 6.94 -1.29
C HIS A 93 13.74 5.81 -2.09
N SER A 94 14.50 5.01 -2.84
CA SER A 94 13.98 3.85 -3.56
C SER A 94 13.34 2.82 -2.61
N ALA A 95 13.95 2.56 -1.45
CA ALA A 95 13.38 1.67 -0.44
C ALA A 95 12.04 2.20 0.11
N LEU A 96 11.94 3.52 0.35
CA LEU A 96 10.69 4.16 0.77
C LEU A 96 9.61 3.99 -0.29
N VAL A 97 9.92 4.27 -1.55
CA VAL A 97 9.00 4.10 -2.68
C VAL A 97 8.50 2.66 -2.74
N ILE A 98 9.39 1.68 -2.62
CA ILE A 98 9.04 0.24 -2.65
C ILE A 98 8.08 -0.12 -1.52
N ILE A 99 8.40 0.32 -0.31
CA ILE A 99 7.60 0.02 0.87
C ILE A 99 6.22 0.69 0.76
N VAL A 100 6.17 1.98 0.42
CA VAL A 100 4.91 2.73 0.23
C VAL A 100 4.05 2.06 -0.83
N ALA A 101 4.60 1.77 -2.01
CA ALA A 101 3.88 1.12 -3.09
C ALA A 101 3.34 -0.24 -2.66
N PHE A 102 4.16 -1.07 -2.00
CA PHE A 102 3.72 -2.37 -1.48
C PHE A 102 2.53 -2.23 -0.51
N PHE A 103 2.60 -1.29 0.43
CA PHE A 103 1.51 -1.03 1.37
C PHE A 103 0.23 -0.54 0.67
N ILE A 104 0.34 0.35 -0.32
CA ILE A 104 -0.80 0.82 -1.12
C ILE A 104 -1.44 -0.33 -1.89
N ILE A 105 -0.65 -1.16 -2.59
CA ILE A 105 -1.14 -2.30 -3.35
C ILE A 105 -1.89 -3.26 -2.42
N ARG A 106 -1.28 -3.61 -1.28
CA ARG A 106 -1.89 -4.51 -0.30
C ARG A 106 -3.17 -3.95 0.29
N PHE A 107 -3.21 -2.65 0.58
CA PHE A 107 -4.42 -1.97 1.05
C PHE A 107 -5.54 -2.06 0.00
N THR A 108 -5.25 -1.74 -1.26
CA THR A 108 -6.22 -1.81 -2.37
C THR A 108 -6.78 -3.23 -2.53
N VAL A 109 -5.93 -4.27 -2.44
CA VAL A 109 -6.37 -5.68 -2.51
C VAL A 109 -7.32 -6.02 -1.36
N VAL A 110 -6.98 -5.63 -0.13
CA VAL A 110 -7.83 -5.91 1.04
C VAL A 110 -9.17 -5.17 0.95
N VAL A 111 -9.16 -3.89 0.58
CA VAL A 111 -10.39 -3.11 0.37
C VAL A 111 -11.25 -3.75 -0.71
N THR A 112 -10.66 -4.14 -1.83
CA THR A 112 -11.34 -4.82 -2.92
C THR A 112 -12.01 -6.10 -2.45
N HIS A 113 -11.28 -7.00 -1.78
CA HIS A 113 -11.83 -8.25 -1.24
C HIS A 113 -12.98 -7.99 -0.26
N TYR A 114 -12.85 -6.97 0.57
CA TYR A 114 -13.89 -6.62 1.54
C TYR A 114 -15.16 -6.11 0.86
N VAL A 115 -15.02 -5.22 -0.12
CA VAL A 115 -16.13 -4.69 -0.93
C VAL A 115 -16.85 -5.85 -1.62
N PHE A 116 -16.12 -6.74 -2.29
CA PHE A 116 -16.71 -7.91 -2.94
C PHE A 116 -17.46 -8.80 -1.94
N LYS A 117 -16.87 -9.07 -0.78
CA LYS A 117 -17.52 -9.86 0.29
C LYS A 117 -18.80 -9.20 0.78
N TYR A 118 -18.76 -7.91 1.10
CA TYR A 118 -19.89 -7.16 1.65
C TYR A 118 -21.08 -7.09 0.69
N TYR A 119 -20.85 -6.71 -0.58
CA TYR A 119 -21.92 -6.58 -1.56
C TYR A 119 -22.65 -7.90 -1.80
N TRP A 120 -21.94 -9.03 -1.75
CA TRP A 120 -22.51 -10.32 -2.07
C TRP A 120 -23.12 -11.05 -0.86
N GLU A 121 -22.53 -10.96 0.33
CA GLU A 121 -23.16 -11.50 1.56
C GLU A 121 -24.54 -10.89 1.80
N LYS A 122 -24.74 -9.64 1.39
CA LYS A 122 -26.03 -8.93 1.50
C LYS A 122 -27.05 -9.30 0.42
N ARG A 123 -26.63 -9.88 -0.71
CA ARG A 123 -27.49 -10.10 -1.89
C ARG A 123 -27.72 -11.56 -2.27
N VAL A 124 -26.76 -12.45 -2.03
CA VAL A 124 -26.80 -13.82 -2.55
C VAL A 124 -26.29 -14.78 -1.48
N GLY A 125 -27.21 -15.39 -0.75
CA GLY A 125 -26.91 -16.35 0.32
C GLY A 125 -26.51 -17.76 -0.16
N ASP A 126 -26.16 -17.93 -1.44
CA ASP A 126 -26.00 -19.24 -2.06
C ASP A 126 -24.53 -19.61 -2.37
N LYS A 127 -24.17 -20.87 -2.10
CA LYS A 127 -22.78 -21.37 -2.11
C LYS A 127 -22.16 -21.41 -3.52
N GLU A 128 -22.97 -21.52 -4.56
CA GLU A 128 -22.50 -21.58 -5.94
C GLU A 128 -22.01 -20.21 -6.44
N SER A 129 -22.65 -19.13 -5.98
CA SER A 129 -22.23 -17.75 -6.26
C SER A 129 -20.86 -17.42 -5.62
N MET A 130 -20.50 -18.07 -4.52
CA MET A 130 -19.18 -17.92 -3.88
C MET A 130 -18.02 -18.48 -4.72
N ARG A 131 -18.24 -19.45 -5.61
CA ARG A 131 -17.17 -19.96 -6.48
C ARG A 131 -16.86 -18.98 -7.61
N ASN A 132 -17.88 -18.38 -8.21
CA ASN A 132 -17.73 -17.37 -9.26
C ASN A 132 -17.08 -16.09 -8.72
N LEU A 133 -17.36 -15.72 -7.46
CA LEU A 133 -16.72 -14.60 -6.77
C LEU A 133 -15.20 -14.76 -6.61
N ARG A 134 -14.72 -15.98 -6.34
CA ARG A 134 -13.27 -16.22 -6.21
C ARG A 134 -12.55 -15.96 -7.53
N GLY A 135 -13.18 -16.30 -8.66
CA GLY A 135 -12.64 -16.03 -10.00
C GLY A 135 -12.48 -14.54 -10.27
N ILE A 136 -13.55 -13.76 -10.09
CA ILE A 136 -13.54 -12.31 -10.32
C ILE A 136 -12.56 -11.60 -9.38
N SER A 137 -12.61 -11.93 -8.08
CA SER A 137 -11.69 -11.34 -7.10
C SER A 137 -10.22 -11.63 -7.43
N THR A 138 -9.92 -12.82 -7.94
CA THR A 138 -8.57 -13.20 -8.38
C THR A 138 -8.13 -12.34 -9.56
N ILE A 139 -8.98 -12.17 -10.57
CA ILE A 139 -8.67 -11.34 -11.75
C ILE A 139 -8.40 -9.89 -11.34
N VAL A 140 -9.28 -9.30 -10.50
CA VAL A 140 -9.07 -7.93 -10.01
C VAL A 140 -7.77 -7.82 -9.22
N THR A 141 -7.46 -8.81 -8.37
CA THR A 141 -6.20 -8.86 -7.61
C THR A 141 -4.98 -8.87 -8.56
N ILE A 142 -5.01 -9.67 -9.62
CA ILE A 142 -3.94 -9.72 -10.63
C ILE A 142 -3.76 -8.34 -11.30
N VAL A 143 -4.86 -7.69 -11.69
CA VAL A 143 -4.82 -6.36 -12.31
C VAL A 143 -4.25 -5.32 -11.35
N VAL A 144 -4.70 -5.29 -10.09
CA VAL A 144 -4.19 -4.37 -9.06
C VAL A 144 -2.70 -4.57 -8.83
N TRP A 145 -2.21 -5.82 -8.78
CA TRP A 145 -0.78 -6.10 -8.68
C TRP A 145 0.00 -5.66 -9.92
N GLY A 146 -0.53 -5.89 -11.12
CA GLY A 146 0.09 -5.44 -12.37
C GLY A 146 0.24 -3.92 -12.42
N LEU A 147 -0.83 -3.18 -12.14
CA LEU A 147 -0.82 -1.71 -12.07
C LEU A 147 0.10 -1.20 -10.97
N GLY A 148 0.07 -1.85 -9.80
CA GLY A 148 0.95 -1.54 -8.69
C GLY A 148 2.43 -1.71 -9.01
N LEU A 149 2.78 -2.78 -9.72
CA LEU A 149 4.14 -3.02 -10.17
C LEU A 149 4.59 -2.00 -11.23
N LEU A 150 3.69 -1.60 -12.14
CA LEU A 150 3.99 -0.53 -13.09
C LEU A 150 4.27 0.79 -12.38
N PHE A 151 3.41 1.17 -11.43
CA PHE A 151 3.60 2.37 -10.61
C PHE A 151 4.94 2.32 -9.85
N LEU A 152 5.26 1.16 -9.26
CA LEU A 152 6.53 0.95 -8.56
C LEU A 152 7.73 1.20 -9.50
N LEU A 153 7.72 0.57 -10.66
CA LEU A 153 8.83 0.67 -11.62
C LEU A 153 8.98 2.10 -12.16
N ASP A 154 7.87 2.79 -12.39
CA ASP A 154 7.86 4.19 -12.83
C ASP A 154 8.54 5.12 -11.80
N ASN A 155 8.23 4.92 -10.52
CA ASN A 155 8.84 5.71 -9.43
C ASN A 155 10.31 5.33 -9.15
N LEU A 156 10.81 4.25 -9.74
CA LEU A 156 12.21 3.81 -9.63
C LEU A 156 13.04 4.18 -10.88
N ASP A 157 12.56 5.12 -11.68
CA ASP A 157 13.20 5.59 -12.93
C ASP A 157 13.36 4.49 -14.01
N PHE A 158 12.58 3.40 -13.94
CA PHE A 158 12.56 2.41 -15.00
C PHE A 158 11.67 2.85 -16.16
N ARG A 159 12.12 2.58 -17.39
CA ARG A 159 11.30 2.81 -18.59
C ARG A 159 10.18 1.77 -18.68
N ILE A 160 9.00 2.13 -18.19
CA ILE A 160 7.83 1.24 -18.20
C ILE A 160 7.18 1.09 -19.57
N SER A 161 7.53 1.89 -20.58
CA SER A 161 6.90 1.88 -21.90
C SER A 161 6.93 0.49 -22.57
N ALA A 162 8.06 -0.21 -22.48
CA ALA A 162 8.16 -1.57 -23.04
C ALA A 162 7.25 -2.57 -22.32
N ILE A 163 7.13 -2.44 -21.00
CA ILE A 163 6.29 -3.30 -20.16
C ILE A 163 4.81 -3.03 -20.45
N ILE A 164 4.41 -1.77 -20.56
CA ILE A 164 3.06 -1.37 -20.92
C ILE A 164 2.72 -1.87 -22.33
N THR A 165 3.61 -1.73 -23.31
CA THR A 165 3.41 -2.27 -24.66
C THR A 165 3.23 -3.79 -24.64
N GLY A 166 4.06 -4.51 -23.87
CA GLY A 166 3.94 -5.96 -23.69
C GLY A 166 2.61 -6.37 -23.03
N LEU A 167 2.19 -5.65 -21.99
CA LEU A 167 0.87 -5.82 -21.35
C LEU A 167 -0.28 -5.49 -22.31
N GLY A 168 -0.10 -4.52 -23.20
CA GLY A 168 -1.08 -4.18 -24.24
C GLY A 168 -1.27 -5.31 -25.24
N ILE A 169 -0.18 -5.85 -25.80
CA ILE A 169 -0.23 -6.99 -26.72
C ILE A 169 -0.75 -8.25 -26.01
N GLY A 170 -0.30 -8.49 -24.77
CA GLY A 170 -0.80 -9.58 -23.93
C GLY A 170 -2.30 -9.44 -23.62
N GLY A 171 -2.77 -8.22 -23.35
CA GLY A 171 -4.18 -7.91 -23.13
C GLY A 171 -5.04 -8.20 -24.36
N VAL A 172 -4.54 -7.89 -25.56
CA VAL A 172 -5.20 -8.26 -26.83
C VAL A 172 -5.29 -9.78 -26.96
N ALA A 173 -4.24 -10.53 -26.63
CA ALA A 173 -4.28 -12.00 -26.65
C ALA A 173 -5.30 -12.57 -25.65
N VAL A 174 -5.36 -12.03 -24.42
CA VAL A 174 -6.38 -12.42 -23.43
C VAL A 174 -7.78 -12.08 -23.93
N ALA A 175 -7.98 -10.93 -24.56
CA ALA A 175 -9.27 -10.55 -25.14
C ALA A 175 -9.72 -11.52 -26.24
N PHE A 176 -8.81 -11.93 -27.14
CA PHE A 176 -9.09 -12.97 -28.13
C PHE A 176 -9.46 -14.31 -27.49
N ALA A 177 -8.74 -14.73 -26.45
CA ALA A 177 -9.05 -15.97 -25.74
C ALA A 177 -10.41 -15.92 -25.02
N ALA A 178 -10.78 -14.76 -24.47
CA ALA A 178 -12.05 -14.54 -23.77
C ALA A 178 -13.22 -14.21 -24.71
N GLN A 179 -12.97 -14.00 -26.01
CA GLN A 179 -13.94 -13.50 -26.97
C GLN A 179 -15.21 -14.35 -27.03
N ALA A 180 -15.08 -15.68 -27.04
CA ALA A 180 -16.22 -16.59 -27.09
C ALA A 180 -17.15 -16.41 -25.88
N VAL A 181 -16.57 -16.35 -24.67
CA VAL A 181 -17.34 -16.19 -23.42
C VAL A 181 -18.03 -14.83 -23.35
N LEU A 182 -17.37 -13.74 -23.79
CA LEU A 182 -18.01 -12.42 -23.84
C LEU A 182 -19.13 -12.37 -24.89
N SER A 183 -18.96 -13.03 -26.02
CA SER A 183 -19.98 -13.09 -27.07
C SER A 183 -21.27 -13.73 -26.56
N ASP A 184 -21.15 -14.86 -25.86
CA ASP A 184 -22.30 -15.56 -25.26
C ASP A 184 -22.98 -14.71 -24.18
N PHE A 185 -22.20 -13.99 -23.38
CA PHE A 185 -22.74 -13.06 -22.37
C PHE A 185 -23.54 -11.91 -22.99
N PHE A 186 -23.03 -11.28 -24.06
CA PHE A 186 -23.76 -10.20 -24.73
C PHE A 186 -25.01 -10.68 -25.45
N TRP A 187 -24.98 -11.89 -26.01
CA TRP A 187 -26.17 -12.51 -26.59
C TRP A 187 -27.26 -12.70 -25.53
N LEU A 188 -26.89 -13.24 -24.36
CA LEU A 188 -27.82 -13.41 -23.24
C LEU A 188 -28.37 -12.06 -22.74
N LEU A 189 -27.53 -11.03 -22.64
CA LEU A 189 -27.96 -9.70 -22.20
C LEU A 189 -28.98 -9.09 -23.17
N ARG A 190 -28.74 -9.23 -24.48
CA ARG A 190 -29.69 -8.77 -25.52
C ARG A 190 -31.02 -9.50 -25.44
N ASP A 191 -31.03 -10.77 -25.05
CA ASP A 191 -32.28 -11.52 -24.95
C ASP A 191 -33.08 -11.17 -23.68
N ILE A 192 -32.46 -10.53 -22.68
CA ILE A 192 -33.10 -10.10 -21.42
C ILE A 192 -33.72 -8.69 -21.52
N PHE A 193 -33.20 -7.80 -22.39
CA PHE A 193 -33.66 -6.42 -22.57
C PHE A 193 -34.30 -6.19 -23.94
#